data_AF-A0A955YE01-F1
#
_entry.id   AF-A0A955YE01-F1
#
_cell.length_a   1.000
_cell.length_b   1.000
_cell.length_c   1.000
_cell.angle_alpha   90.00
_cell.angle_beta   90.00
_cell.angle_gamma   90.00
#
_symmetry.space_group_name_H-M   'P 1'
#
loop_
_entity.id
_entity.type
_entity.pdbx_description
1 polymer ?
#
loop_
_entity_poly.entity_id
_entity_poly.type
_entity_poly.pdbx_seq_one_letter_code
_entity_poly.pdbx_strand_id
1 'polypeptide(L)'
;ASMPVYTSDFRLEPFVVALDPQETLRPDPGEVAQVLAVDVDAVLRSAAVEGLPVSHEGQRWLMPVFRADGWVVFGATALTLWELVGVAAEATGRALPPLEPSDLTWEALVEHKAGAAEAQRDR
;
A
#
# COMPACT_ATOMS: atom_id res chain seq x y z
N ALA A 1 9.65 -0.21 12.49
CA ALA A 1 9.05 1.08 12.82
C ALA A 1 7.67 0.81 13.40
N SER A 2 7.30 1.40 14.54
CA SER A 2 5.97 1.21 15.13
C SER A 2 5.02 2.27 14.58
N MET A 3 3.96 1.87 13.87
CA MET A 3 3.02 2.82 13.23
C MET A 3 1.69 2.84 14.00
N PRO A 4 1.19 4.00 14.46
CA PRO A 4 -0.12 4.08 15.09
C PRO A 4 -1.23 3.81 14.08
N VAL A 5 -2.28 3.09 14.50
CA VAL A 5 -3.52 2.98 13.71
C VAL A 5 -4.45 4.10 14.15
N TYR A 6 -4.61 5.12 13.33
CA TYR A 6 -5.36 6.35 13.67
C TYR A 6 -6.84 6.15 14.04
N THR A 7 -7.39 4.95 13.89
CA THR A 7 -8.78 4.61 14.22
C THR A 7 -8.92 3.82 15.54
N SER A 8 -7.83 3.55 16.27
CA SER A 8 -7.84 2.71 17.47
C SER A 8 -6.60 2.94 18.34
N ASP A 9 -6.54 2.30 19.50
CA ASP A 9 -5.34 2.29 20.37
C ASP A 9 -4.28 1.25 19.95
N PHE A 10 -4.44 0.63 18.78
CA PHE A 10 -3.50 -0.37 18.25
C PHE A 10 -2.32 0.26 17.50
N ARG A 11 -1.24 -0.52 17.42
CA ARG A 11 -0.03 -0.21 16.67
C ARG A 11 0.29 -1.34 15.71
N LEU A 12 0.80 -0.99 14.54
CA LEU A 12 1.34 -1.91 13.55
C LEU A 12 2.86 -2.00 13.73
N GLU A 13 3.36 -3.23 13.79
CA GLU A 13 4.78 -3.55 13.81
C GLU A 13 5.10 -4.38 12.56
N PRO A 14 5.53 -3.74 11.46
CA PRO A 14 5.89 -4.43 10.23
C PRO A 14 7.27 -5.09 10.35
N PHE A 15 7.38 -6.27 9.76
CA PHE A 15 8.63 -7.01 9.62
C PHE A 15 8.90 -7.28 8.13
N VAL A 16 10.18 -7.27 7.76
CA VAL A 16 10.62 -7.62 6.41
C VAL A 16 11.25 -9.01 6.46
N VAL A 17 10.85 -9.86 5.52
CA VAL A 17 11.39 -11.22 5.36
C VAL A 17 11.89 -11.40 3.94
N ALA A 18 13.02 -12.08 3.79
CA ALA A 18 13.49 -12.55 2.49
C ALA A 18 12.88 -13.93 2.23
N LEU A 19 12.28 -14.11 1.06
CA LEU A 19 11.73 -15.38 0.60
C LEU A 19 12.70 -16.04 -0.39
N ASP A 20 12.68 -17.37 -0.47
CA ASP A 20 13.33 -18.08 -1.58
C ASP A 20 12.61 -17.71 -2.88
N PRO A 21 13.32 -17.25 -3.95
CA PRO A 21 12.69 -16.93 -5.23
C PRO A 21 11.94 -18.11 -5.89
N GLN A 22 12.24 -19.36 -5.49
CA GLN A 22 11.54 -20.55 -5.96
C GLN A 22 10.27 -20.85 -5.16
N GLU A 23 10.08 -20.19 -4.01
CA GLU A 23 8.91 -20.39 -3.18
C GLU A 23 7.68 -19.72 -3.81
N THR A 24 6.60 -20.49 -3.94
CA THR A 24 5.33 -19.99 -4.47
C THR A 24 4.36 -19.79 -3.33
N LEU A 25 3.94 -18.54 -3.10
CA LEU A 25 2.89 -18.22 -2.14
C LEU A 25 1.55 -18.81 -2.63
N ARG A 26 0.88 -19.56 -1.75
CA ARG A 26 -0.42 -20.17 -2.03
C ARG A 26 -1.48 -19.50 -1.16
N PRO A 27 -2.51 -18.87 -1.74
CA PRO A 27 -3.59 -18.29 -0.93
C PRO A 27 -4.40 -19.39 -0.26
N ASP A 28 -4.74 -19.19 1.01
CA ASP A 28 -5.83 -19.93 1.65
C ASP A 28 -7.15 -19.29 1.21
N PRO A 29 -8.02 -19.99 0.45
CA PRO A 29 -9.25 -19.39 -0.06
C PRO A 29 -10.25 -19.00 1.03
N GLY A 30 -10.10 -19.49 2.26
CA GLY A 30 -10.95 -19.11 3.39
C GLY A 30 -10.68 -17.68 3.90
N GLU A 31 -9.52 -17.11 3.58
CA GLU A 31 -9.08 -15.81 4.11
C GLU A 31 -8.52 -14.88 3.02
N VAL A 32 -7.80 -15.42 2.04
CA VAL A 32 -7.05 -14.65 1.04
C VAL A 32 -7.60 -14.93 -0.36
N ALA A 33 -8.19 -13.89 -0.97
CA ALA A 33 -8.70 -13.98 -2.34
C ALA A 33 -7.59 -14.07 -3.40
N GLN A 34 -6.51 -13.29 -3.21
CA GLN A 34 -5.41 -13.18 -4.18
C GLN A 34 -4.13 -12.71 -3.47
N VAL A 35 -2.99 -13.18 -3.97
CA VAL A 35 -1.66 -12.66 -3.61
C VAL A 35 -1.22 -11.71 -4.72
N LEU A 36 -0.85 -10.48 -4.35
CA LEU A 36 -0.43 -9.43 -5.26
C LEU A 36 1.05 -9.11 -5.06
N ALA A 37 1.75 -8.76 -6.14
CA ALA A 37 3.14 -8.34 -6.10
C ALA A 37 3.29 -6.86 -6.50
N VAL A 38 4.15 -6.13 -5.80
CA VAL A 38 4.60 -4.79 -6.19
C VAL A 38 6.11 -4.85 -6.42
N ASP A 39 6.55 -4.43 -7.60
CA ASP A 39 7.98 -4.35 -7.94
C ASP A 39 8.58 -3.06 -7.34
N VAL A 40 9.28 -3.20 -6.22
CA VAL A 40 9.95 -2.09 -5.52
C VAL A 40 11.00 -1.40 -6.40
N ASP A 41 11.72 -2.14 -7.23
CA ASP A 41 12.76 -1.57 -8.10
C ASP A 41 12.13 -0.80 -9.27
N ALA A 42 10.99 -1.25 -9.79
CA ALA A 42 10.18 -0.47 -10.73
C ALA A 42 9.63 0.81 -10.09
N VAL A 43 9.17 0.75 -8.83
CA VAL A 43 8.74 1.95 -8.08
C VAL A 43 9.91 2.94 -7.96
N LEU A 44 11.11 2.50 -7.55
CA LEU A 44 12.27 3.39 -7.43
C LEU A 44 12.74 4.01 -8.76
N ARG A 45 12.32 3.45 -9.91
CA ARG A 45 12.59 4.01 -11.24
C ARG A 45 11.49 4.92 -11.76
N SER A 46 10.35 5.00 -11.08
CA SER A 46 9.26 5.85 -11.56
C SER A 46 9.62 7.33 -11.41
N ALA A 47 9.06 8.16 -12.29
CA ALA A 47 9.24 9.61 -12.19
C ALA A 47 8.55 10.18 -10.93
N ALA A 48 7.44 9.57 -10.54
CA ALA A 48 6.66 9.89 -9.34
C ALA A 48 5.86 8.66 -8.89
N VAL A 49 5.34 8.72 -7.66
CA VAL A 49 4.36 7.77 -7.12
C VAL A 49 3.04 8.49 -6.88
N GLU A 50 1.94 7.83 -7.23
CA GLU A 50 0.59 8.35 -7.04
C GLU A 50 0.33 8.60 -5.54
N GLY A 51 -0.22 9.76 -5.20
CA GLY A 51 -0.46 10.21 -3.84
C GLY A 51 -1.92 10.60 -3.64
N LEU A 52 -2.64 9.85 -2.81
CA LEU A 52 -4.01 10.15 -2.43
C LEU A 52 -4.05 11.41 -1.55
N PRO A 53 -4.73 12.48 -1.98
CA PRO A 53 -4.91 13.66 -1.14
C PRO A 53 -5.78 13.30 0.08
N VAL A 54 -5.23 13.47 1.28
CA VAL A 54 -5.95 13.23 2.54
C VAL A 54 -5.87 14.46 3.43
N SER A 55 -6.95 14.75 4.14
CA SER A 55 -6.98 15.80 5.17
C SER A 55 -6.96 15.15 6.54
N HIS A 56 -5.96 15.44 7.36
CA HIS A 56 -5.82 14.93 8.72
C HIS A 56 -5.34 16.06 9.63
N GLU A 57 -6.03 16.26 10.75
CA GLU A 57 -5.75 17.34 11.73
C GLU A 57 -5.66 18.74 11.10
N GLY A 58 -6.51 19.02 10.09
CA GLY A 58 -6.53 20.29 9.38
C GLY A 58 -5.36 20.50 8.40
N GLN A 59 -4.47 19.51 8.25
CA GLN A 59 -3.37 19.51 7.30
C GLN A 59 -3.67 18.59 6.12
N ARG A 60 -3.20 18.99 4.94
CA ARG A 60 -3.30 18.19 3.71
C ARG A 60 -2.02 17.41 3.51
N TRP A 61 -2.16 16.11 3.30
CA TRP A 61 -1.06 15.19 3.06
C TRP A 61 -1.32 14.42 1.76
N LEU A 62 -0.25 13.91 1.16
CA LEU A 62 -0.34 12.90 0.11
C LEU A 62 0.03 11.56 0.74
N MET A 63 -0.91 10.62 0.71
CA MET A 63 -0.67 9.24 1.12
C MET A 63 -0.29 8.42 -0.12
N PRO A 64 0.80 7.64 -0.10
CA PRO A 64 1.20 6.84 -1.26
C PRO A 64 0.11 5.87 -1.69
N VAL A 65 0.01 5.67 -3.01
CA VAL A 65 -0.87 4.72 -3.67
C VAL A 65 -0.03 3.85 -4.60
N PHE A 66 -0.27 2.55 -4.55
CA PHE A 66 0.36 1.60 -5.47
C PHE A 66 -0.70 0.86 -6.27
N ARG A 67 -0.30 0.45 -7.49
CA ARG A 67 -1.13 -0.33 -8.41
C ARG A 67 -0.50 -1.72 -8.50
N ALA A 68 -1.31 -2.77 -8.30
CA ALA A 68 -0.86 -4.16 -8.41
C ALA A 68 -1.95 -4.99 -9.10
N ASP A 69 -1.68 -5.53 -10.29
CA ASP A 69 -2.63 -6.31 -11.09
C ASP A 69 -4.04 -5.71 -11.20
N GLY A 70 -4.11 -4.39 -11.43
CA GLY A 70 -5.38 -3.65 -11.54
C GLY A 70 -6.02 -3.26 -10.19
N TRP A 71 -5.48 -3.72 -9.07
CA TRP A 71 -5.88 -3.32 -7.73
C TRP A 71 -5.17 -2.07 -7.26
N VAL A 72 -5.82 -1.35 -6.35
CA VAL A 72 -5.28 -0.17 -5.67
C VAL A 72 -4.89 -0.55 -4.25
N VAL A 73 -3.64 -0.31 -3.89
CA VAL A 73 -3.12 -0.44 -2.53
C VAL A 73 -3.04 0.95 -1.91
N PHE A 74 -3.74 1.15 -0.81
CA PHE A 74 -3.86 2.43 -0.10
C PHE A 74 -3.90 2.21 1.42
N GLY A 75 -3.94 3.31 2.19
CA GLY A 75 -4.06 3.25 3.65
C GLY A 75 -2.78 2.78 4.33
N ALA A 76 -2.94 2.13 5.49
CA ALA A 76 -1.80 1.67 6.31
C ALA A 76 -0.86 0.75 5.53
N THR A 77 -1.38 -0.15 4.69
CA THR A 77 -0.57 -1.05 3.85
C THR A 77 0.32 -0.28 2.89
N ALA A 78 -0.21 0.76 2.22
CA ALA A 78 0.59 1.57 1.32
C ALA A 78 1.62 2.42 2.07
N LEU A 79 1.28 2.97 3.23
CA LEU A 79 2.25 3.67 4.08
C LEU A 79 3.40 2.75 4.51
N THR A 80 3.10 1.53 4.95
CA THR A 80 4.13 0.54 5.32
C THR A 80 5.00 0.16 4.11
N LEU A 81 4.40 -0.05 2.94
CA LEU A 81 5.17 -0.32 1.72
C LEU A 81 6.05 0.87 1.33
N TRP A 82 5.57 2.11 1.51
CA TRP A 82 6.36 3.31 1.25
C TRP A 82 7.56 3.45 2.18
N GLU A 83 7.43 3.11 3.46
CA GLU A 83 8.57 3.01 4.37
C GLU A 83 9.63 2.01 3.86
N LEU A 84 9.19 0.84 3.38
CA LEU A 84 10.09 -0.15 2.77
C LEU A 84 10.78 0.39 1.51
N VAL A 85 10.06 1.10 0.63
CA VAL A 85 10.65 1.75 -0.54
C VAL A 85 11.70 2.78 -0.12
N GLY A 86 11.46 3.55 0.95
CA GLY A 86 12.42 4.48 1.54
C GLY A 86 13.71 3.78 1.99
N VAL A 87 13.60 2.67 2.71
CA VAL A 87 14.75 1.84 3.11
C VAL A 87 15.48 1.28 1.90
N ALA A 88 14.76 0.82 0.88
CA ALA A 88 15.35 0.30 -0.35
C ALA A 88 16.07 1.40 -1.16
N ALA A 89 15.53 2.61 -1.21
CA ALA A 89 16.16 3.77 -1.85
C ALA A 89 17.52 4.06 -1.21
N GLU A 90 17.55 4.15 0.13
CA GLU A 90 18.79 4.35 0.90
C GLU A 90 19.79 3.21 0.64
N ALA A 91 19.36 1.96 0.76
CA ALA A 91 20.21 0.78 0.58
C ALA A 91 20.79 0.65 -0.84
N THR A 92 20.11 1.20 -1.85
CA THR A 92 20.53 1.15 -3.26
C THR A 92 21.16 2.45 -3.76
N GLY A 93 21.30 3.47 -2.89
CA GLY A 93 21.85 4.78 -3.27
C GLY A 93 20.98 5.53 -4.29
N ARG A 94 19.67 5.26 -4.31
CA ARG A 94 18.70 5.93 -5.19
C ARG A 94 17.91 6.99 -4.44
N ALA A 95 17.38 7.96 -5.17
CA ALA A 95 16.42 8.89 -4.62
C ALA A 95 15.04 8.22 -4.52
N LEU A 96 14.29 8.57 -3.47
CA LEU A 96 12.88 8.24 -3.38
C LEU A 96 12.11 9.09 -4.40
N PRO A 97 11.25 8.52 -5.27
CA PRO A 97 10.43 9.30 -6.17
C PRO A 97 9.53 10.27 -5.38
N PRO A 98 9.21 11.46 -5.93
CA PRO A 98 8.23 12.34 -5.31
C PRO A 98 6.83 11.73 -5.34
N LEU A 99 5.98 12.14 -4.40
CA LEU A 99 4.54 11.87 -4.47
C LEU A 99 3.85 12.94 -5.32
N GLU A 100 3.00 12.52 -6.24
CA GLU A 100 2.16 13.39 -7.05
C GLU A 100 0.67 13.17 -6.74
N PRO A 101 -0.15 14.23 -6.63
CA PRO A 101 -1.57 14.09 -6.34
C PRO A 101 -2.30 13.19 -7.36
N SER A 102 -3.07 12.24 -6.86
CA SER A 102 -3.96 11.41 -7.66
C SER A 102 -5.31 12.07 -7.89
N ASP A 103 -6.03 11.64 -8.94
CA ASP A 103 -7.46 11.92 -9.11
C ASP A 103 -8.36 11.03 -8.23
N LEU A 104 -7.79 10.05 -7.52
CA LEU A 104 -8.51 9.24 -6.55
C LEU A 104 -8.95 10.08 -5.35
N THR A 105 -10.09 9.71 -4.76
CA THR A 105 -10.56 10.26 -3.49
C THR A 105 -10.70 9.16 -2.45
N TRP A 106 -10.60 9.54 -1.17
CA TRP A 106 -10.77 8.59 -0.07
C TRP A 106 -12.16 7.95 -0.11
N GLU A 107 -13.19 8.76 -0.39
CA GLU A 107 -14.59 8.33 -0.46
C GLU A 107 -14.78 7.26 -1.54
N ALA A 108 -14.25 7.50 -2.75
CA ALA A 108 -14.38 6.57 -3.86
C ALA A 108 -13.70 5.21 -3.57
N LEU A 109 -12.54 5.23 -2.91
CA LEU A 109 -11.83 4.01 -2.53
C LEU A 109 -12.57 3.20 -1.45
N VAL A 110 -13.16 3.89 -0.46
CA VAL A 110 -13.92 3.24 0.61
C VAL A 110 -15.24 2.67 0.08
N GLU A 111 -15.95 3.38 -0.80
CA GLU A 111 -17.16 2.89 -1.45
C GLU A 111 -16.87 1.63 -2.28
N HIS A 112 -15.79 1.64 -3.06
CA HIS A 112 -15.39 0.49 -3.86
C HIS A 112 -15.01 -0.72 -2.98
N LYS A 113 -14.29 -0.48 -1.86
CA LYS A 113 -13.96 -1.52 -0.88
C LYS A 113 -15.21 -2.14 -0.26
N ALA A 114 -16.22 -1.32 0.08
CA ALA A 114 -17.47 -1.80 0.65
C ALA A 114 -18.22 -2.69 -0.34
N GLY A 115 -18.35 -2.28 -1.61
CA GLY A 115 -18.99 -3.07 -2.65
C GLY A 115 -18.26 -4.39 -2.95
N ALA A 116 -16.93 -4.39 -2.93
CA ALA A 116 -16.14 -5.62 -3.08
C ALA A 116 -16.34 -6.59 -1.91
N ALA A 117 -16.43 -6.09 -0.67
CA ALA A 117 -16.65 -6.91 0.51
C ALA A 117 -18.07 -7.53 0.53
N GLU A 118 -19.09 -6.83 0.04
CA GLU A 118 -20.45 -7.36 -0.10
C GLU A 118 -20.52 -8.46 -1.15
N ALA A 119 -19.94 -8.26 -2.34
CA ALA A 119 -19.89 -9.27 -3.40
C ALA A 119 -19.15 -10.56 -3.02
N GLN A 120 -18.26 -10.49 -2.02
CA GLN A 120 -17.53 -11.64 -1.51
C GLN A 120 -18.27 -12.39 -0.39
N ARG A 121 -19.30 -11.81 0.23
CA ARG A 121 -20.16 -12.49 1.21
C ARG A 121 -21.26 -13.35 0.56
N ASP A 122 -21.63 -13.04 -0.67
CA ASP A 122 -22.68 -13.72 -1.43
C ASP A 122 -22.16 -14.93 -2.26
N ARG A 123 -20.89 -15.30 -2.10
CA ARG A 123 -20.24 -16.45 -2.76
C ARG A 123 -19.93 -17.56 -1.77
#